data_AF-A0A7W0K9T6-F1
#
_entry.id   AF-A0A7W0K9T6-F1
#
_cell.length_a   1.000
_cell.length_b   1.000
_cell.length_c   1.000
_cell.angle_alpha   90.00
_cell.angle_beta   90.00
_cell.angle_gamma   90.00
#
_symmetry.space_group_name_H-M   'P 1'
#
loop_
_entity.id
_entity.type
_entity.pdbx_description
1 polymer ?
#
loop_
_entity_poly.entity_id
_entity_poly.type
_entity_poly.pdbx_seq_one_letter_code
_entity_poly.pdbx_strand_id
1 'polypeptide(L)'
;MPHQLTREPLIEAISAFLAGRDRSTLNAFRSLLEREIDKAGPSALAALGHRLTTAGSDWDYYPRDPLARRLHHVLADRILLTDSALRGGQHVTAIAGRPTVIFANHLSYADANMVEILLSRSGQHTLAEGLTVIAGPKVYSSLKRRFSSLCFGTIKTPQSSGLSTGDAVMNPREVARAARKSIDIAHERLRMGDALLVFAEGTRSRSG
;
A
#
# COMPACT_ATOMS: atom_id res chain seq x y z
N MET A 1 20.16 -8.17 16.89
CA MET A 1 19.02 -9.09 16.63
C MET A 1 17.83 -8.22 16.24
N PRO A 2 17.29 -8.29 15.02
CA PRO A 2 16.04 -7.60 14.72
C PRO A 2 14.96 -8.19 15.63
N HIS A 3 14.26 -7.34 16.38
CA HIS A 3 13.14 -7.79 17.20
C HIS A 3 12.14 -8.52 16.30
N GLN A 4 11.94 -9.82 16.57
CA GLN A 4 10.93 -10.60 15.88
C GLN A 4 9.57 -9.95 16.14
N LEU A 5 8.87 -9.55 15.09
CA LEU A 5 7.53 -9.00 15.23
C LEU A 5 6.63 -10.07 15.84
N THR A 6 6.17 -9.83 17.06
CA THR A 6 5.18 -10.68 17.71
C THR A 6 3.77 -10.12 17.45
N ARG A 7 2.74 -10.91 17.78
CA ARG A 7 1.34 -10.55 17.56
C ARG A 7 0.99 -9.25 18.28
N GLU A 8 1.41 -9.12 19.52
CA GLU A 8 1.04 -8.02 20.40
C GLU A 8 1.53 -6.64 19.91
N PRO A 9 2.83 -6.45 19.59
CA PRO A 9 3.30 -5.17 19.04
C PRO A 9 2.66 -4.79 17.71
N LEU A 10 2.31 -5.75 16.85
CA LEU A 10 1.63 -5.46 15.59
C LEU A 10 0.21 -4.93 15.84
N ILE A 11 -0.53 -5.60 16.73
CA ILE A 11 -1.89 -5.19 17.09
C ILE A 11 -1.87 -3.83 17.77
N GLU A 12 -0.94 -3.59 18.70
CA GLU A 12 -0.80 -2.29 19.36
C GLU A 12 -0.46 -1.18 18.36
N ALA A 13 0.46 -1.44 17.41
CA ALA A 13 0.80 -0.47 16.37
C ALA A 13 -0.39 -0.15 15.45
N ILE A 14 -1.23 -1.13 15.12
CA ILE A 14 -2.45 -0.93 14.33
C ILE A 14 -3.52 -0.20 15.16
N SER A 15 -3.69 -0.58 16.42
CA SER A 15 -4.71 -0.01 17.33
C SER A 15 -4.43 1.44 17.68
N ALA A 16 -3.16 1.82 17.82
CA ALA A 16 -2.74 3.21 18.00
C ALA A 16 -3.18 4.12 16.85
N PHE A 17 -3.35 3.58 15.63
CA PHE A 17 -3.91 4.35 14.52
C PHE A 17 -5.41 4.61 14.66
N LEU A 18 -6.12 3.77 15.42
CA LEU A 18 -7.56 3.84 15.63
C LEU A 18 -7.94 4.52 16.95
N ALA A 19 -6.97 5.13 17.66
CA ALA A 19 -7.09 5.64 19.03
C ALA A 19 -8.21 6.67 19.29
N GLY A 20 -8.86 7.21 18.24
CA GLY A 20 -10.03 8.08 18.36
C GLY A 20 -11.39 7.34 18.47
N ARG A 21 -11.39 6.01 18.56
CA ARG A 21 -12.60 5.18 18.70
C ARG A 21 -12.88 4.85 20.16
N ASP A 22 -14.14 4.56 20.48
CA ASP A 22 -14.52 4.10 21.80
C ASP A 22 -13.87 2.74 22.15
N ARG A 23 -13.81 2.44 23.45
CA ARG A 23 -13.13 1.24 23.96
C ARG A 23 -13.74 -0.05 23.42
N SER A 24 -15.05 -0.11 23.21
CA SER A 24 -15.72 -1.32 22.72
C SER A 24 -15.34 -1.60 21.26
N THR A 25 -15.28 -0.55 20.44
CA THR A 25 -14.81 -0.63 19.05
C THR A 25 -13.34 -1.06 18.98
N LEU A 26 -12.47 -0.51 19.82
CA LEU A 26 -11.05 -0.90 19.86
C LEU A 26 -10.86 -2.36 20.27
N ASN A 27 -11.63 -2.84 21.25
CA ASN A 27 -11.60 -4.25 21.66
C ASN A 27 -12.09 -5.17 20.52
N ALA A 28 -13.14 -4.78 19.80
CA ALA A 28 -13.64 -5.53 18.66
C ALA A 28 -12.61 -5.62 17.52
N PHE A 29 -11.91 -4.52 17.23
CA PHE A 29 -10.80 -4.49 16.28
C PHE A 29 -9.67 -5.43 16.69
N ARG A 30 -9.28 -5.36 17.95
CA ARG A 30 -8.23 -6.20 18.50
C ARG A 30 -8.57 -7.69 18.34
N SER A 31 -9.74 -8.14 18.78
CA SER A 31 -10.14 -9.54 18.63
C SER A 31 -10.23 -9.98 17.17
N LEU A 32 -10.57 -9.07 16.25
CA LEU A 32 -10.58 -9.37 14.81
C LEU A 32 -9.16 -9.57 14.26
N LEU A 33 -8.22 -8.69 14.65
CA LEU A 33 -6.83 -8.80 14.24
C LEU A 33 -6.17 -10.06 14.82
N GLU A 34 -6.42 -10.39 16.08
CA GLU A 34 -5.92 -11.62 16.72
C GLU A 34 -6.36 -12.85 15.93
N ARG A 35 -7.65 -12.96 15.60
CA ARG A 35 -8.17 -14.09 14.80
C ARG A 35 -7.51 -14.18 13.42
N GLU A 36 -7.36 -13.08 12.70
CA GLU A 36 -6.77 -13.12 11.36
C GLU A 36 -5.27 -13.44 11.37
N ILE A 37 -4.54 -12.96 12.39
CA ILE A 37 -3.12 -13.31 12.58
C ILE A 37 -2.99 -14.79 12.94
N ASP A 38 -3.79 -15.29 13.87
CA ASP A 38 -3.75 -16.68 14.31
C ASP A 38 -4.13 -17.63 13.15
N LYS A 39 -5.13 -17.26 12.34
CA LYS A 39 -5.52 -17.99 11.13
C LYS A 39 -4.43 -18.03 10.06
N ALA A 40 -3.66 -16.96 9.90
CA ALA A 40 -2.54 -16.91 8.96
C ALA A 40 -1.32 -17.69 9.45
N GLY A 41 -1.20 -17.86 10.77
CA GLY A 41 -0.16 -18.63 11.41
C GLY A 41 1.17 -17.89 11.60
N PRO A 42 2.09 -18.49 12.38
CA PRO A 42 3.34 -17.84 12.80
C PRO A 42 4.28 -17.50 11.63
N SER A 43 4.30 -18.32 10.57
CA SER A 43 5.15 -18.08 9.40
C SER A 43 4.72 -16.82 8.63
N ALA A 44 3.42 -16.56 8.51
CA ALA A 44 2.91 -15.35 7.86
C ALA A 44 3.26 -14.09 8.68
N LEU A 45 3.16 -14.17 10.01
CA LEU A 45 3.55 -13.07 10.90
C LEU A 45 5.05 -12.77 10.82
N ALA A 46 5.89 -13.81 10.81
CA ALA A 46 7.34 -13.66 10.66
C ALA A 46 7.71 -13.05 9.30
N ALA A 47 7.06 -13.49 8.22
CA ALA A 47 7.24 -12.93 6.88
C ALA A 47 6.86 -11.44 6.84
N LEU A 48 5.69 -11.08 7.39
CA LEU A 48 5.27 -9.69 7.49
C LEU A 48 6.25 -8.85 8.31
N GLY A 49 6.75 -9.37 9.45
CA GLY A 49 7.76 -8.70 10.27
C GLY A 49 9.06 -8.41 9.51
N HIS A 50 9.54 -9.40 8.74
CA HIS A 50 10.70 -9.22 7.87
C HIS A 50 10.44 -8.13 6.82
N ARG A 51 9.29 -8.21 6.11
CA ARG A 51 8.86 -7.22 5.12
C ARG A 51 8.74 -5.81 5.69
N LEU A 52 8.22 -5.68 6.91
CA LEU A 52 8.14 -4.41 7.62
C LEU A 52 9.50 -3.86 8.02
N THR A 53 10.56 -4.66 8.01
CA THR A 53 11.93 -4.19 8.28
C THR A 53 12.67 -3.83 6.99
N THR A 54 12.43 -4.58 5.91
CA THR A 54 13.22 -4.48 4.68
C THR A 54 12.56 -3.67 3.56
N ALA A 55 11.22 -3.54 3.55
CA ALA A 55 10.54 -2.83 2.48
C ALA A 55 10.94 -1.34 2.43
N GLY A 56 11.37 -0.91 1.25
CA GLY A 56 11.87 0.44 0.98
C GLY A 56 13.37 0.62 1.16
N SER A 57 14.16 -0.42 1.45
CA SER A 57 15.63 -0.35 1.53
C SER A 57 16.31 0.07 0.21
N ASP A 58 15.71 -0.31 -0.91
CA ASP A 58 16.29 -0.23 -2.25
C ASP A 58 15.33 0.44 -3.24
N TRP A 59 15.83 0.74 -4.44
CA TRP A 59 15.01 1.21 -5.56
C TRP A 59 14.48 0.00 -6.32
N ASP A 60 13.40 -0.61 -5.83
CA ASP A 60 12.87 -1.86 -6.38
C ASP A 60 11.33 -1.95 -6.34
N TYR A 61 10.82 -3.06 -6.86
CA TYR A 61 9.47 -3.55 -6.68
C TYR A 61 9.33 -4.31 -5.36
N TYR A 62 8.32 -3.94 -4.60
CA TYR A 62 7.92 -4.60 -3.37
C TYR A 62 6.54 -5.23 -3.58
N PRO A 63 6.43 -6.57 -3.70
CA PRO A 63 5.13 -7.22 -3.89
C PRO A 63 4.24 -7.06 -2.67
N ARG A 64 2.93 -7.18 -2.80
CA ARG A 64 2.02 -7.18 -1.65
C ARG A 64 2.36 -8.29 -0.65
N ASP A 65 2.11 -8.02 0.63
CA ASP A 65 2.15 -9.02 1.69
C ASP A 65 0.73 -9.57 1.94
N PRO A 66 0.52 -10.90 1.86
CA PRO A 66 -0.80 -11.49 2.04
C PRO A 66 -1.45 -11.20 3.40
N LEU A 67 -0.67 -11.16 4.48
CA LEU A 67 -1.18 -10.88 5.81
C LEU A 67 -1.50 -9.39 5.97
N ALA A 68 -0.62 -8.49 5.50
CA ALA A 68 -0.91 -7.05 5.52
C ALA A 68 -2.22 -6.73 4.78
N ARG A 69 -2.41 -7.29 3.59
CA ARG A 69 -3.64 -7.09 2.80
C ARG A 69 -4.88 -7.65 3.50
N ARG A 70 -4.80 -8.86 4.06
CA ARG A 70 -5.91 -9.46 4.83
C ARG A 70 -6.30 -8.58 6.02
N LEU A 71 -5.34 -8.15 6.82
CA LEU A 71 -5.57 -7.26 7.96
C LEU A 71 -6.16 -5.92 7.50
N HIS A 72 -5.69 -5.39 6.37
CA HIS A 72 -6.23 -4.17 5.80
C HIS A 72 -7.71 -4.30 5.39
N HIS A 73 -8.08 -5.40 4.73
CA HIS A 73 -9.46 -5.67 4.32
C HIS A 73 -10.42 -5.74 5.51
N VAL A 74 -10.06 -6.51 6.54
CA VAL A 74 -10.93 -6.65 7.73
C VAL A 74 -11.07 -5.35 8.52
N LEU A 75 -10.05 -4.48 8.51
CA LEU A 75 -10.13 -3.15 9.10
C LEU A 75 -11.03 -2.23 8.25
N ALA A 76 -10.88 -2.27 6.93
CA ALA A 76 -11.64 -1.43 6.02
C ALA A 76 -13.15 -1.68 6.12
N ASP A 77 -13.57 -2.92 6.38
CA ASP A 77 -14.98 -3.31 6.62
C ASP A 77 -15.63 -2.66 7.84
N ARG A 78 -14.83 -2.09 8.74
CA ARG A 78 -15.32 -1.39 9.93
C ARG A 78 -15.09 0.11 9.89
N ILE A 79 -14.21 0.57 9.01
CA ILE A 79 -13.81 1.98 8.93
C ILE A 79 -14.58 2.70 7.82
N LEU A 80 -14.80 2.04 6.68
CA LEU A 80 -15.46 2.64 5.55
C LEU A 80 -16.96 2.69 5.74
N LEU A 81 -17.55 3.79 5.25
CA LEU A 81 -19.00 3.93 5.19
C LEU A 81 -19.57 2.91 4.22
N THR A 82 -20.77 2.42 4.52
CA THR A 82 -21.45 1.37 3.75
C THR A 82 -21.81 1.81 2.32
N ASP A 83 -21.89 3.12 2.08
CA ASP A 83 -22.16 3.75 0.78
C ASP A 83 -20.88 4.08 -0.01
N SER A 84 -19.68 3.75 0.52
CA SER A 84 -18.42 3.93 -0.21
C SER A 84 -18.38 2.99 -1.41
N ALA A 85 -18.36 3.54 -2.62
CA ALA A 85 -18.59 2.77 -3.85
C ALA A 85 -17.58 3.09 -4.96
N LEU A 86 -17.31 2.08 -5.80
CA LEU A 86 -16.66 2.26 -7.09
C LEU A 86 -17.72 2.67 -8.13
N ARG A 87 -17.49 3.78 -8.81
CA ARG A 87 -18.29 4.17 -10.00
C ARG A 87 -17.51 3.87 -11.26
N GLY A 88 -18.19 3.48 -12.34
CA GLY A 88 -17.55 3.19 -13.61
C GLY A 88 -16.89 1.82 -13.71
N GLY A 89 -17.30 0.84 -12.89
CA GLY A 89 -16.72 -0.51 -12.87
C GLY A 89 -16.74 -1.22 -14.24
N GLN A 90 -17.68 -0.89 -15.12
CA GLN A 90 -17.73 -1.38 -16.50
C GLN A 90 -16.45 -1.06 -17.31
N HIS A 91 -15.75 0.04 -16.98
CA HIS A 91 -14.50 0.39 -17.66
C HIS A 91 -13.36 -0.53 -17.23
N VAL A 92 -13.39 -1.05 -16.00
CA VAL A 92 -12.42 -2.04 -15.53
C VAL A 92 -12.59 -3.35 -16.30
N THR A 93 -13.83 -3.80 -16.50
CA THR A 93 -14.11 -4.99 -17.29
C THR A 93 -13.65 -4.83 -18.74
N ALA A 94 -13.85 -3.65 -19.34
CA ALA A 94 -13.47 -3.37 -20.72
C ALA A 94 -11.95 -3.42 -20.98
N ILE A 95 -11.12 -3.27 -19.94
CA ILE A 95 -9.66 -3.28 -20.04
C ILE A 95 -9.02 -4.56 -19.47
N ALA A 96 -9.83 -5.56 -19.10
CA ALA A 96 -9.34 -6.80 -18.53
C ALA A 96 -8.29 -7.48 -19.44
N GLY A 97 -7.19 -7.95 -18.84
CA GLY A 97 -6.08 -8.60 -19.54
C GLY A 97 -5.19 -7.67 -20.36
N ARG A 98 -5.43 -6.35 -20.37
CA ARG A 98 -4.60 -5.37 -21.08
C ARG A 98 -3.63 -4.68 -20.11
N PRO A 99 -2.40 -4.35 -20.55
CA PRO A 99 -1.51 -3.47 -19.79
C PRO A 99 -2.23 -2.16 -19.47
N THR A 100 -2.35 -1.85 -18.18
CA THR A 100 -3.20 -0.75 -17.70
C THR A 100 -2.40 0.21 -16.82
N VAL A 101 -2.50 1.49 -17.12
CA VAL A 101 -2.01 2.58 -16.26
C VAL A 101 -3.20 3.43 -15.83
N ILE A 102 -3.38 3.57 -14.53
CA ILE A 102 -4.44 4.34 -13.87
C ILE A 102 -3.82 5.64 -13.38
N PHE A 103 -4.33 6.76 -13.86
CA PHE A 103 -3.97 8.08 -13.36
C PHE A 103 -5.02 8.56 -12.37
N ALA A 104 -4.57 9.01 -11.19
CA ALA A 104 -5.44 9.51 -10.13
C ALA A 104 -4.90 10.81 -9.54
N ASN A 105 -5.81 11.61 -8.98
CA ASN A 105 -5.45 12.70 -8.07
C ASN A 105 -4.98 12.13 -6.72
N HIS A 106 -4.31 12.95 -5.91
CA HIS A 106 -3.77 12.52 -4.62
C HIS A 106 -4.29 13.38 -3.48
N LEU A 107 -5.15 12.82 -2.63
CA LEU A 107 -5.80 13.52 -1.51
C LEU A 107 -5.21 13.09 -0.16
N SER A 108 -4.82 11.82 -0.02
CA SER A 108 -4.39 11.25 1.26
C SER A 108 -3.37 10.12 1.11
N TYR A 109 -2.68 9.77 2.19
CA TYR A 109 -1.81 8.58 2.19
C TYR A 109 -2.59 7.25 2.07
N ALA A 110 -3.91 7.28 2.20
CA ALA A 110 -4.76 6.10 2.10
C ALA A 110 -5.33 5.90 0.68
N ASP A 111 -5.05 6.77 -0.30
CA ASP A 111 -5.75 6.75 -1.59
C ASP A 111 -5.59 5.41 -2.31
N ALA A 112 -4.37 4.90 -2.40
CA ALA A 112 -4.13 3.61 -3.04
C ALA A 112 -4.80 2.44 -2.29
N ASN A 113 -4.81 2.50 -0.96
CA ASN A 113 -5.51 1.54 -0.12
C ASN A 113 -7.03 1.58 -0.38
N MET A 114 -7.61 2.78 -0.56
CA MET A 114 -9.02 2.94 -0.89
C MET A 114 -9.36 2.42 -2.28
N VAL A 115 -8.52 2.72 -3.27
CA VAL A 115 -8.69 2.17 -4.62
C VAL A 115 -8.67 0.64 -4.58
N GLU A 116 -7.70 0.03 -3.89
CA GLU A 116 -7.59 -1.43 -3.77
C GLU A 116 -8.83 -2.04 -3.10
N ILE A 117 -9.29 -1.48 -1.98
CA ILE A 117 -10.47 -1.98 -1.26
C ILE A 117 -11.74 -1.83 -2.11
N LEU A 118 -11.95 -0.68 -2.75
CA LEU A 118 -13.16 -0.43 -3.54
C LEU A 118 -13.21 -1.30 -4.80
N LEU A 119 -12.06 -1.57 -5.43
CA LEU A 119 -11.95 -2.55 -6.51
C LEU A 119 -12.33 -3.95 -6.00
N SER A 120 -11.76 -4.38 -4.87
CA SER A 120 -12.06 -5.69 -4.28
C SER A 120 -13.55 -5.84 -3.93
N ARG A 121 -14.15 -4.86 -3.24
CA ARG A 121 -15.57 -4.87 -2.86
C ARG A 121 -16.52 -4.90 -4.05
N SER A 122 -16.11 -4.32 -5.17
CA SER A 122 -16.93 -4.24 -6.39
C SER A 122 -16.74 -5.45 -7.32
N GLY A 123 -16.13 -6.53 -6.82
CA GLY A 123 -15.88 -7.76 -7.58
C GLY A 123 -14.73 -7.66 -8.60
N GLN A 124 -13.99 -6.55 -8.63
CA GLN A 124 -12.87 -6.34 -9.56
C GLN A 124 -11.57 -6.96 -9.03
N HIS A 125 -11.64 -8.21 -8.58
CA HIS A 125 -10.56 -8.89 -7.84
C HIS A 125 -9.27 -8.99 -8.64
N THR A 126 -9.33 -9.27 -9.94
CA THR A 126 -8.15 -9.36 -10.80
C THR A 126 -7.38 -8.05 -10.83
N LEU A 127 -8.06 -6.90 -10.96
CA LEU A 127 -7.41 -5.60 -10.95
C LEU A 127 -6.89 -5.23 -9.55
N ALA A 128 -7.66 -5.51 -8.50
CA ALA A 128 -7.23 -5.28 -7.11
C ALA A 128 -5.98 -6.12 -6.76
N GLU A 129 -5.93 -7.37 -7.22
CA GLU A 129 -4.77 -8.26 -7.07
C GLU A 129 -3.60 -7.83 -7.93
N GLY A 130 -3.82 -7.33 -9.14
CA GLY A 130 -2.77 -6.83 -10.01
C GLY A 130 -2.32 -5.40 -9.70
N LEU A 131 -2.85 -4.74 -8.67
CA LEU A 131 -2.57 -3.32 -8.42
C LEU A 131 -1.13 -3.12 -7.93
N THR A 132 -0.37 -2.33 -8.70
CA THR A 132 0.98 -1.89 -8.36
C THR A 132 1.06 -0.36 -8.37
N VAL A 133 1.48 0.22 -7.24
CA VAL A 133 1.49 1.67 -7.02
C VAL A 133 2.89 2.23 -7.22
N ILE A 134 3.00 3.30 -7.99
CA ILE A 134 4.24 4.06 -8.11
C ILE A 134 4.31 5.05 -6.95
N ALA A 135 5.27 4.89 -6.04
CA ALA A 135 5.33 5.66 -4.80
C ALA A 135 6.74 6.17 -4.45
N GLY A 136 6.80 7.39 -3.91
CA GLY A 136 8.03 7.98 -3.39
C GLY A 136 8.48 7.39 -2.04
N PRO A 137 9.69 7.73 -1.55
CA PRO A 137 10.31 7.13 -0.36
C PRO A 137 9.49 7.32 0.92
N LYS A 138 8.68 8.39 0.98
CA LYS A 138 7.91 8.77 2.17
C LYS A 138 6.91 7.69 2.64
N VAL A 139 6.45 6.81 1.76
CA VAL A 139 5.58 5.69 2.14
C VAL A 139 6.31 4.62 2.95
N TYR A 140 7.65 4.66 3.00
CA TYR A 140 8.48 3.73 3.76
C TYR A 140 9.06 4.35 5.05
N SER A 141 8.71 5.61 5.36
CA SER A 141 9.37 6.37 6.44
C SER A 141 8.89 6.03 7.85
N SER A 142 7.82 5.23 7.99
CA SER A 142 7.32 4.77 9.29
C SER A 142 6.68 3.40 9.16
N LEU A 143 6.60 2.68 10.28
CA LEU A 143 5.99 1.34 10.34
C LEU A 143 4.57 1.34 9.74
N LYS A 144 3.75 2.32 10.13
CA LYS A 144 2.38 2.48 9.62
C LYS A 144 2.35 2.65 8.10
N ARG A 145 3.17 3.54 7.55
CA ARG A 145 3.16 3.81 6.10
C ARG A 145 3.67 2.60 5.33
N ARG A 146 4.69 1.92 5.86
CA ARG A 146 5.24 0.69 5.28
C ARG A 146 4.22 -0.46 5.33
N PHE A 147 3.48 -0.60 6.42
CA PHE A 147 2.36 -1.55 6.47
C PHE A 147 1.31 -1.24 5.38
N SER A 148 0.93 0.03 5.24
CA SER A 148 -0.03 0.48 4.22
C SER A 148 0.44 0.14 2.80
N SER A 149 1.73 0.37 2.49
CA SER A 149 2.30 0.08 1.16
C SER A 149 2.48 -1.40 0.86
N LEU A 150 2.42 -2.26 1.88
CA LEU A 150 2.45 -3.71 1.71
C LEU A 150 1.07 -4.31 1.36
N CYS A 151 -0.01 -3.52 1.32
CA CYS A 151 -1.34 -4.02 0.96
C CYS A 151 -1.49 -4.31 -0.55
N PHE A 152 -0.62 -3.72 -1.37
CA PHE A 152 -0.57 -3.82 -2.84
C PHE A 152 0.89 -3.90 -3.30
N GLY A 153 1.14 -4.15 -4.59
CA GLY A 153 2.49 -4.02 -5.14
C GLY A 153 2.94 -2.57 -5.10
N THR A 154 4.21 -2.28 -4.81
CA THR A 154 4.72 -0.90 -4.84
C THR A 154 6.05 -0.83 -5.57
N ILE A 155 6.20 0.11 -6.50
CA ILE A 155 7.49 0.46 -7.12
C ILE A 155 7.99 1.73 -6.44
N LYS A 156 9.16 1.65 -5.78
CA LYS A 156 9.77 2.83 -5.17
C LYS A 156 10.40 3.69 -6.26
N THR A 157 10.03 4.97 -6.33
CA THR A 157 10.64 5.95 -7.24
C THR A 157 11.38 7.03 -6.47
N PRO A 158 12.48 7.58 -7.01
CA PRO A 158 13.06 8.78 -6.44
C PRO A 158 12.07 9.95 -6.54
N GLN A 159 12.07 10.85 -5.56
CA GLN A 159 11.36 12.13 -5.67
C GLN A 159 12.35 13.21 -6.14
N SER A 160 11.87 14.12 -6.99
CA SER A 160 12.68 15.26 -7.44
C SER A 160 13.01 16.18 -6.27
N SER A 161 14.22 16.72 -6.26
CA SER A 161 14.76 17.61 -5.22
C SER A 161 13.90 18.84 -4.92
N GLY A 162 13.13 19.35 -5.89
CA GLY A 162 12.20 20.48 -5.68
C GLY A 162 11.00 20.19 -4.75
N LEU A 163 10.75 18.92 -4.42
CA LEU A 163 9.63 18.49 -3.56
C LEU A 163 10.10 17.76 -2.29
N SER A 164 11.41 17.51 -2.14
CA SER A 164 11.97 16.75 -1.04
C SER A 164 12.30 17.67 0.14
N THR A 165 11.46 17.65 1.17
CA THR A 165 11.84 18.20 2.48
C THR A 165 12.48 17.09 3.31
N GLY A 166 13.81 17.02 3.33
CA GLY A 166 14.55 16.39 4.43
C GLY A 166 15.36 15.11 4.17
N ASP A 167 15.49 14.62 2.94
CA ASP A 167 16.41 13.50 2.66
C ASP A 167 17.65 13.99 1.88
N ALA A 168 18.81 13.45 2.25
CA ALA A 168 20.11 13.76 1.66
C ALA A 168 20.01 13.86 0.13
N VAL A 169 20.49 14.97 -0.42
CA VAL A 169 20.44 15.27 -1.85
C VAL A 169 21.21 14.19 -2.60
N MET A 170 20.50 13.18 -3.11
CA MET A 170 21.08 12.19 -4.01
C MET A 170 21.71 12.93 -5.18
N ASN A 171 22.87 12.45 -5.64
CA ASN A 171 23.49 13.01 -6.83
C ASN A 171 22.48 12.88 -8.00
N PRO A 172 22.31 13.91 -8.86
CA PRO A 172 21.45 13.82 -10.04
C PRO A 172 21.64 12.54 -10.88
N ARG A 173 22.86 12.01 -10.97
CA ARG A 173 23.15 10.73 -11.65
C ARG A 173 22.50 9.53 -10.97
N GLU A 174 22.47 9.50 -9.64
CA GLU A 174 21.85 8.44 -8.85
C GLU A 174 20.33 8.52 -8.92
N VAL A 175 19.78 9.74 -8.90
CA VAL A 175 18.35 9.99 -9.14
C VAL A 175 17.95 9.48 -10.52
N ALA A 176 18.71 9.82 -11.56
CA ALA A 176 18.44 9.37 -12.92
C ALA A 176 18.54 7.84 -13.04
N ARG A 177 19.54 7.22 -12.40
CA ARG A 177 19.68 5.75 -12.38
C ARG A 177 18.51 5.07 -11.67
N ALA A 178 18.10 5.58 -10.50
CA ALA A 178 16.95 5.06 -9.77
C ALA A 178 15.66 5.22 -10.56
N ALA A 179 15.43 6.39 -11.18
CA ALA A 179 14.26 6.64 -12.01
C ALA A 179 14.20 5.69 -13.22
N ARG A 180 15.34 5.47 -13.90
CA ARG A 180 15.42 4.50 -15.00
C ARG A 180 15.08 3.09 -14.54
N LYS A 181 15.67 2.64 -13.43
CA LYS A 181 15.35 1.33 -12.85
C LYS A 181 13.85 1.19 -12.55
N SER A 182 13.22 2.21 -11.95
CA SER A 182 11.78 2.17 -11.67
C SER A 182 10.92 2.09 -12.94
N ILE A 183 11.34 2.75 -14.04
CA ILE A 183 10.66 2.66 -15.34
C ILE A 183 10.78 1.25 -15.92
N ASP A 184 11.97 0.65 -15.88
CA ASP A 184 12.19 -0.71 -16.39
C ASP A 184 11.34 -1.73 -15.62
N ILE A 185 11.28 -1.59 -14.29
CA ILE A 185 10.39 -2.38 -13.41
C ILE A 185 8.93 -2.15 -13.79
N ALA A 186 8.49 -0.92 -14.00
CA ALA A 186 7.11 -0.61 -14.38
C ALA A 186 6.70 -1.32 -15.69
N HIS A 187 7.57 -1.29 -16.70
CA HIS A 187 7.36 -2.04 -17.94
C HIS A 187 7.27 -3.54 -17.71
N GLU A 188 8.15 -4.09 -16.86
CA GLU A 188 8.09 -5.50 -16.49
C GLU A 188 6.78 -5.88 -15.78
N ARG A 189 6.34 -5.08 -14.80
CA ARG A 189 5.09 -5.34 -14.09
C ARG A 189 3.88 -5.29 -15.03
N LEU A 190 3.81 -4.31 -15.92
CA LEU A 190 2.77 -4.23 -16.96
C LEU A 190 2.75 -5.48 -17.86
N ARG A 191 3.92 -5.98 -18.25
CA ARG A 191 4.07 -7.21 -19.05
C ARG A 191 3.64 -8.47 -18.26
N MET A 192 3.79 -8.46 -16.94
CA MET A 192 3.29 -9.53 -16.05
C MET A 192 1.79 -9.43 -15.75
N GLY A 193 1.10 -8.42 -16.27
CA GLY A 193 -0.34 -8.23 -16.11
C GLY A 193 -0.75 -7.37 -14.90
N ASP A 194 0.21 -6.72 -14.22
CA ASP A 194 -0.13 -5.73 -13.20
C ASP A 194 -0.75 -4.49 -13.84
N ALA A 195 -1.59 -3.80 -13.08
CA ALA A 195 -2.02 -2.44 -13.38
C ALA A 195 -1.23 -1.44 -12.55
N LEU A 196 -0.71 -0.39 -13.18
CA LEU A 196 0.05 0.64 -12.50
C LEU A 196 -0.83 1.79 -12.07
N LEU A 197 -0.80 2.15 -10.79
CA LEU A 197 -1.44 3.37 -10.27
C LEU A 197 -0.41 4.48 -10.12
N VAL A 198 -0.69 5.61 -10.77
CA VAL A 198 0.15 6.81 -10.76
C VAL A 198 -0.65 8.00 -10.24
N PHE A 199 -0.15 8.58 -9.16
CA PHE A 199 -0.62 9.87 -8.65
C PHE A 199 0.13 11.00 -9.36
N ALA A 200 -0.41 11.48 -10.48
CA ALA A 200 0.31 12.35 -11.41
C ALA A 200 0.80 13.67 -10.80
N GLU A 201 0.12 14.15 -9.77
CA GLU A 201 0.45 15.40 -9.07
C GLU A 201 1.74 15.32 -8.24
N GLY A 202 2.25 14.10 -7.96
CA GLY A 202 3.48 13.86 -7.20
C GLY A 202 3.45 14.31 -5.72
N THR A 203 2.48 15.13 -5.34
CA THR A 203 2.15 15.59 -3.99
C THR A 203 0.65 15.67 -3.81
N ARG A 204 0.18 15.76 -2.55
CA ARG A 204 -1.25 15.86 -2.27
C ARG A 204 -1.81 17.18 -2.77
N SER A 205 -2.96 17.16 -3.46
CA SER A 205 -3.72 18.34 -3.87
C SER A 205 -4.01 19.20 -2.64
N ARG A 206 -3.69 20.50 -2.68
CA ARG A 206 -3.80 21.42 -1.53
C ARG A 206 -5.06 22.31 -1.56
N SER A 207 -5.98 22.08 -2.49
CA SER A 207 -7.16 22.91 -2.68
C SER A 207 -8.33 22.10 -3.26
N GLY A 208 -9.14 21.53 -2.37
CA GLY A 208 -10.58 21.69 -2.48
C GLY A 208 -10.97 22.69 -1.41
#